data_AF-A0A914QXR4-F1
#
_entry.id   AF-A0A914QXR4-F1
#
_cell.length_a   1.000
_cell.length_b   1.000
_cell.length_c   1.000
_cell.angle_alpha   90.00
_cell.angle_beta   90.00
_cell.angle_gamma   90.00
#
_symmetry.space_group_name_H-M   'P 1'
#
loop_
_entity.id
_entity.type
_entity.pdbx_description
1 polymer ?
#
loop_
_entity_poly.entity_id
_entity_poly.type
_entity_poly.pdbx_seq_one_letter_code
_entity_poly.pdbx_strand_id
1 'polypeptide(L)'
;MKNSIFVVLILFSAISVALAQLPIGSSSFQVISTVNNKPIDVATYVPNGVTKSSTIIIVMHGAGDNGVGMRNAWINLANQYKFIILAPYFGTQWWGTYQLTGLDGPTMDYEIDSLDIVFQEAAKRLNST
;
A
#
# COMPACT_ATOMS: atom_id res chain seq x y z
N MET A 1 16.69 -36.34 -44.29
CA MET A 1 15.51 -35.71 -43.66
C MET A 1 16.02 -34.80 -42.55
N LYS A 2 16.43 -33.59 -42.94
CA LYS A 2 16.78 -32.49 -42.05
C LYS A 2 15.54 -31.59 -42.01
N ASN A 3 15.34 -30.82 -40.95
CA ASN A 3 14.30 -29.79 -40.79
C ASN A 3 13.02 -30.30 -40.12
N SER A 4 12.99 -30.34 -38.78
CA SER A 4 11.76 -30.14 -37.97
C SER A 4 11.99 -29.97 -36.45
N ILE A 5 13.24 -29.84 -35.98
CA ILE A 5 13.54 -29.58 -34.56
C ILE A 5 14.17 -28.19 -34.47
N PHE A 6 13.39 -27.13 -34.68
CA PHE A 6 13.84 -25.76 -34.37
C PHE A 6 12.70 -24.80 -33.99
N VAL A 7 11.42 -25.20 -34.08
CA VAL A 7 10.28 -24.28 -33.91
C VAL A 7 9.61 -24.36 -32.53
N VAL A 8 9.94 -25.33 -31.68
CA VAL A 8 9.28 -25.50 -30.37
C VAL A 8 9.96 -24.70 -29.22
N LEU A 9 11.11 -24.07 -29.45
CA LEU A 9 11.88 -23.37 -28.41
C LEU A 9 11.60 -21.86 -28.26
N ILE A 10 10.69 -21.26 -29.06
CA ILE A 10 10.41 -19.81 -29.03
C ILE A 10 9.11 -19.46 -28.28
N LEU A 11 8.43 -20.42 -27.66
CA LEU A 11 7.18 -20.20 -26.91
C LEU A 11 7.33 -20.20 -25.38
N PHE A 12 8.55 -20.17 -24.86
CA PHE A 12 8.82 -19.70 -23.50
C PHE A 12 9.08 -18.19 -23.54
N SER A 13 8.05 -17.42 -23.95
CA SER A 13 8.04 -15.98 -23.68
C SER A 13 8.21 -15.81 -22.18
N ALA A 14 9.30 -15.19 -21.76
CA ALA A 14 9.56 -14.87 -20.37
C ALA A 14 8.34 -14.13 -19.80
N ILE A 15 7.53 -14.83 -19.00
CA ILE A 15 6.57 -14.20 -18.11
C ILE A 15 7.43 -13.49 -17.07
N SER A 16 7.76 -12.24 -17.36
CA SER A 16 8.27 -11.34 -16.34
C SER A 16 7.08 -11.04 -15.44
N VAL A 17 6.97 -11.78 -14.33
CA VAL A 17 6.14 -11.32 -13.22
C VAL A 17 6.82 -10.05 -12.73
N ALA A 18 6.36 -8.90 -13.20
CA ALA A 18 6.77 -7.63 -12.65
C ALA A 18 6.24 -7.58 -11.22
N LEU A 19 7.08 -7.93 -10.25
CA LEU A 19 6.81 -7.59 -8.86
C LEU A 19 6.79 -6.07 -8.77
N ALA A 20 5.60 -5.50 -8.56
CA ALA A 20 5.42 -4.07 -8.49
C ALA A 20 6.08 -3.52 -7.23
N GLN A 21 7.22 -2.84 -7.39
CA GLN A 21 7.87 -2.13 -6.30
C GLN A 21 7.08 -0.85 -5.96
N LEU A 22 7.10 -0.40 -4.69
CA LEU A 22 6.58 0.92 -4.37
C LEU A 22 7.34 2.01 -5.16
N PRO A 23 6.65 2.80 -6.01
CA PRO A 23 7.32 3.82 -6.80
C PRO A 23 7.90 4.93 -5.93
N ILE A 24 9.05 5.47 -6.34
CA ILE A 24 9.57 6.72 -5.78
C ILE A 24 8.55 7.84 -5.99
N GLY A 25 8.38 8.68 -4.97
CA GLY A 25 7.41 9.76 -4.95
C GLY A 25 6.03 9.31 -4.50
N SER A 26 5.03 10.06 -4.95
CA SER A 26 3.62 9.86 -4.60
C SER A 26 2.99 8.76 -5.45
N SER A 27 2.41 7.75 -4.80
CA SER A 27 1.65 6.69 -5.49
C SER A 27 0.47 6.23 -4.63
N SER A 28 -0.22 5.18 -5.07
CA SER A 28 -1.27 4.50 -4.31
C SER A 28 -1.42 3.05 -4.75
N PHE A 29 -1.89 2.20 -3.86
CA PHE A 29 -2.36 0.85 -4.18
C PHE A 29 -3.60 0.53 -3.36
N GLN A 30 -4.37 -0.47 -3.79
CA GLN A 30 -5.54 -0.95 -3.06
C GLN A 30 -5.25 -2.32 -2.45
N VAL A 31 -5.75 -2.55 -1.24
CA VAL A 31 -5.80 -3.87 -0.61
C VAL A 31 -7.22 -4.23 -0.22
N ILE A 32 -7.49 -5.51 -0.07
CA ILE A 32 -8.76 -6.02 0.43
C ILE A 32 -8.55 -6.49 1.86
N SER A 33 -9.36 -5.98 2.80
CA SER A 33 -9.32 -6.42 4.20
C SER A 33 -9.66 -7.90 4.28
N THR A 34 -8.84 -8.67 4.99
CA THR A 34 -9.06 -10.10 5.24
C THR A 34 -10.15 -10.34 6.28
N VAL A 35 -10.53 -9.32 7.04
CA VAL A 35 -11.50 -9.43 8.14
C VAL A 35 -12.93 -9.33 7.61
N ASN A 36 -13.16 -8.46 6.62
CA ASN A 36 -14.52 -8.14 6.15
C ASN A 36 -14.64 -7.96 4.63
N ASN A 37 -13.59 -8.25 3.86
CA ASN A 37 -13.55 -8.15 2.39
C ASN A 37 -13.82 -6.75 1.82
N LYS A 38 -13.62 -5.69 2.61
CA LYS A 38 -13.77 -4.30 2.15
C LYS A 38 -12.47 -3.76 1.56
N PRO A 39 -12.52 -2.90 0.53
CA PRO A 39 -11.33 -2.28 -0.04
C PRO A 39 -10.76 -1.20 0.88
N ILE A 40 -9.43 -1.07 0.86
CA ILE A 40 -8.65 -0.01 1.53
C ILE A 40 -7.72 0.59 0.48
N ASP A 41 -7.92 1.88 0.18
CA ASP A 41 -7.00 2.62 -0.67
C ASP A 41 -5.84 3.15 0.17
N VAL A 42 -4.62 2.81 -0.21
CA VAL A 42 -3.41 3.20 0.52
C VAL A 42 -2.63 4.20 -0.32
N ALA A 43 -2.66 5.47 0.10
CA ALA A 43 -1.79 6.49 -0.49
C ALA A 43 -0.37 6.31 0.06
N THR A 44 0.64 6.40 -0.81
CA THR A 44 2.04 6.17 -0.42
C THR A 44 2.94 7.35 -0.75
N TYR A 45 4.04 7.46 -0.02
CA TYR A 45 5.17 8.30 -0.40
C TYR A 45 6.49 7.59 -0.15
N VAL A 46 7.31 7.49 -1.18
CA VAL A 46 8.67 6.97 -1.07
C VAL A 46 9.65 8.10 -1.39
N PRO A 47 10.36 8.69 -0.41
CA PRO A 47 11.35 9.71 -0.68
C PRO A 47 12.56 9.15 -1.43
N ASN A 48 13.29 10.01 -2.15
CA ASN A 48 14.57 9.63 -2.72
C ASN A 48 15.59 9.30 -1.61
N GLY A 49 16.38 8.24 -1.85
CA GLY A 49 17.47 7.81 -0.96
C GLY A 49 17.03 6.96 0.23
N VAL A 50 15.81 6.42 0.24
CA VAL A 50 15.41 5.40 1.21
C VAL A 50 16.06 4.04 0.90
N THR A 51 16.20 3.21 1.92
CA THR A 51 16.75 1.86 1.80
C THR A 51 15.77 0.82 2.35
N LYS A 52 16.08 -0.47 2.23
CA LYS A 52 15.26 -1.54 2.82
C LYS A 52 15.11 -1.43 4.35
N SER A 53 16.00 -0.70 5.04
CA SER A 53 15.91 -0.46 6.49
C SER A 53 15.23 0.87 6.85
N SER A 54 14.81 1.67 5.87
CA SER A 54 14.07 2.90 6.13
C SER A 54 12.75 2.59 6.85
N THR A 55 12.46 3.38 7.87
CA THR A 55 11.23 3.26 8.66
C THR A 55 10.00 3.48 7.77
N ILE A 56 8.95 2.71 8.04
CA ILE A 56 7.62 2.93 7.48
C ILE A 56 6.77 3.59 8.57
N ILE A 57 6.08 4.67 8.23
CA ILE A 57 5.12 5.34 9.10
C ILE A 57 3.72 5.18 8.49
N ILE A 58 2.79 4.63 9.28
CA ILE A 58 1.37 4.65 8.95
C ILE A 58 0.75 5.94 9.49
N VAL A 59 0.09 6.68 8.61
CA VAL A 59 -0.59 7.93 8.95
C VAL A 59 -2.09 7.73 8.78
N MET A 60 -2.81 7.72 9.89
CA MET A 60 -4.26 7.57 9.94
C MET A 60 -4.94 8.92 9.73
N HIS A 61 -6.02 8.94 8.94
CA HIS A 61 -6.85 10.12 8.77
C HIS A 61 -7.86 10.28 9.90
N GLY A 62 -8.30 11.51 10.15
CA GLY A 62 -9.45 11.82 10.99
C GLY A 62 -10.76 11.82 10.19
N ALA A 63 -11.84 12.28 10.83
CA ALA A 63 -13.20 12.26 10.28
C ALA A 63 -13.42 13.10 9.00
N GLY A 64 -12.50 14.02 8.67
CA GLY A 64 -12.64 14.94 7.54
C GLY A 64 -11.57 14.83 6.47
N ASP A 65 -10.56 13.97 6.66
CA ASP A 65 -9.41 13.85 5.76
C ASP A 65 -9.42 12.52 4.99
N ASN A 66 -8.74 12.50 3.85
CA ASN A 66 -8.51 11.28 3.08
C ASN A 66 -7.03 10.87 3.13
N GLY A 67 -6.73 9.63 2.74
CA GLY A 67 -5.36 9.10 2.76
C GLY A 67 -4.35 9.97 1.97
N VAL A 68 -4.78 10.61 0.87
CA VAL A 68 -3.90 11.49 0.07
C VAL A 68 -3.56 12.78 0.81
N GLY A 69 -4.54 13.41 1.46
CA GLY A 69 -4.34 14.62 2.28
C GLY A 69 -3.38 14.35 3.43
N MET A 70 -3.61 13.26 4.15
CA MET A 70 -2.70 12.80 5.21
C MET A 70 -1.30 12.49 4.70
N ARG A 71 -1.16 11.76 3.58
CA ARG A 71 0.15 11.52 2.95
C ARG A 71 0.86 12.84 2.63
N ASN A 72 0.17 13.78 2.00
CA ASN A 72 0.74 15.06 1.58
C ASN A 72 1.26 15.89 2.77
N ALA A 73 0.51 15.92 3.88
CA ALA A 73 0.91 16.64 5.09
C ALA A 73 2.24 16.17 5.68
N TRP A 74 2.63 14.91 5.43
CA TRP A 74 3.85 14.31 5.97
C TRP A 74 5.03 14.30 5.00
N ILE A 75 4.87 14.70 3.73
CA ILE A 75 5.92 14.63 2.69
C ILE A 75 7.21 15.34 3.11
N ASN A 76 7.11 16.55 3.69
CA ASN A 76 8.29 17.31 4.10
C ASN A 76 9.11 16.58 5.17
N LEU A 77 8.43 15.99 6.15
CA LEU A 77 9.05 15.18 7.20
C LEU A 77 9.66 13.89 6.62
N ALA A 78 8.95 13.22 5.72
CA ALA A 78 9.45 12.01 5.06
C ALA A 78 10.73 12.28 4.26
N ASN A 79 10.79 13.41 3.55
CA ASN A 79 11.98 13.82 2.83
C ASN A 79 13.17 14.13 3.77
N GLN A 80 12.89 14.80 4.89
CA GLN A 80 13.89 15.19 5.88
C GLN A 80 14.46 13.98 6.64
N TYR A 81 13.60 13.07 7.08
CA TYR A 81 13.96 11.96 7.97
C TYR A 81 14.04 10.60 7.28
N LYS A 82 13.82 10.55 5.96
CA LYS A 82 13.99 9.35 5.11
C LYS A 82 13.15 8.15 5.54
N PHE A 83 11.88 8.39 5.84
CA PHE A 83 10.88 7.34 6.07
C PHE A 83 9.86 7.27 4.93
N ILE A 84 9.26 6.09 4.77
CA ILE A 84 8.19 5.81 3.82
C ILE A 84 6.85 6.10 4.49
N ILE A 85 5.92 6.73 3.77
CA ILE A 85 4.56 6.98 4.27
C ILE A 85 3.61 5.96 3.65
N LEU A 86 2.78 5.34 4.48
CA LEU A 86 1.56 4.65 4.08
C LEU A 86 0.37 5.35 4.75
N ALA A 87 -0.59 5.82 3.97
CA ALA A 87 -1.78 6.50 4.47
C ALA A 87 -3.02 5.74 3.96
N PRO A 88 -3.44 4.69 4.69
CA PRO A 88 -4.67 3.97 4.36
C PRO A 88 -5.88 4.89 4.53
N TYR A 89 -6.85 4.75 3.65
CA TYR A 89 -8.11 5.48 3.67
C TYR A 89 -9.27 4.51 3.89
N PHE A 90 -9.95 4.69 5.01
CA PHE A 90 -11.14 3.96 5.42
C PHE A 90 -12.38 4.78 5.09
N GLY A 91 -12.68 4.87 3.79
CA GLY A 91 -13.77 5.69 3.29
C GLY A 91 -15.14 5.28 3.82
N THR A 92 -15.98 6.28 4.11
CA THR A 92 -17.30 6.09 4.75
C THR A 92 -18.25 5.17 3.98
N GLN A 93 -18.10 5.08 2.66
CA GLN A 93 -18.86 4.18 1.81
C GLN A 93 -18.76 2.72 2.26
N TRP A 94 -17.56 2.27 2.64
CA TRP A 94 -17.29 0.90 3.01
C TRP A 94 -17.20 0.74 4.52
N TRP A 95 -16.63 1.74 5.20
CA TRP A 95 -16.19 1.65 6.58
C TRP A 95 -17.13 2.38 7.57
N GLY A 96 -18.06 3.19 7.07
CA GLY A 96 -18.99 3.97 7.90
C GLY A 96 -18.39 5.31 8.35
N THR A 97 -19.17 6.13 9.05
CA THR A 97 -18.71 7.41 9.58
C THR A 97 -18.02 7.20 10.93
N TYR A 98 -16.76 7.59 11.01
CA TYR A 98 -15.98 7.53 12.24
C TYR A 98 -16.06 8.86 12.97
N GLN A 99 -16.46 8.82 14.24
CA GLN A 99 -16.14 9.88 15.18
C GLN A 99 -15.16 9.29 16.19
N LEU A 100 -13.97 9.88 16.31
CA LEU A 100 -12.99 9.56 17.37
C LEU A 100 -13.52 9.86 18.79
N THR A 101 -14.81 10.20 18.93
CA THR A 101 -15.47 10.60 20.17
C THR A 101 -16.02 9.42 20.97
N GLY A 102 -15.86 8.18 20.49
CA GLY A 102 -15.95 6.98 21.33
C GLY A 102 -17.30 6.67 21.95
N LEU A 103 -18.42 7.08 21.34
CA LEU A 103 -19.73 6.88 21.97
C LEU A 103 -20.69 5.91 21.30
N ASP A 104 -20.53 5.48 20.04
CA ASP A 104 -21.38 4.40 19.49
C ASP A 104 -20.75 3.77 18.23
N GLY A 105 -20.12 2.59 18.34
CA GLY A 105 -19.81 1.75 17.17
C GLY A 105 -18.65 0.75 17.36
N PRO A 106 -18.77 -0.51 16.88
CA PRO A 106 -17.71 -1.53 16.97
C PRO A 106 -16.61 -1.35 15.90
N THR A 107 -16.18 -0.11 15.59
CA THR A 107 -15.56 0.16 14.28
C THR A 107 -14.04 0.43 14.28
N MET A 108 -13.39 0.66 15.41
CA MET A 108 -11.92 0.89 15.44
C MET A 108 -11.09 -0.40 15.39
N ASP A 109 -11.52 -1.45 16.10
CA ASP A 109 -10.72 -2.67 16.24
C ASP A 109 -10.55 -3.39 14.89
N TYR A 110 -11.60 -3.44 14.07
CA TYR A 110 -11.54 -4.02 12.72
C TYR A 110 -10.64 -3.24 11.76
N GLU A 111 -10.49 -1.92 11.93
CA GLU A 111 -9.57 -1.11 11.12
C GLU A 111 -8.13 -1.37 11.51
N ILE A 112 -7.85 -1.46 12.81
CA ILE A 112 -6.52 -1.77 13.33
C ILE A 112 -6.08 -3.16 12.85
N ASP A 113 -6.96 -4.17 12.94
CA ASP A 113 -6.68 -5.51 12.41
C ASP A 113 -6.43 -5.50 10.89
N SER A 114 -7.06 -4.57 10.17
CA SER A 114 -6.86 -4.39 8.73
C SER A 114 -5.53 -3.69 8.38
N LEU A 115 -4.77 -3.16 9.36
CA LEU A 115 -3.44 -2.60 9.09
C LEU A 115 -2.39 -3.69 8.84
N ASP A 116 -2.56 -4.89 9.39
CA ASP A 116 -1.62 -5.99 9.19
C ASP A 116 -1.49 -6.36 7.71
N ILE A 117 -2.61 -6.40 6.98
CA ILE A 117 -2.58 -6.66 5.53
C ILE A 117 -1.92 -5.52 4.76
N VAL A 118 -2.08 -4.26 5.21
CA VAL A 118 -1.39 -3.10 4.63
C VAL A 118 0.12 -3.24 4.81
N PHE A 119 0.59 -3.60 6.01
CA PHE A 119 2.01 -3.84 6.27
C PHE A 119 2.57 -4.99 5.44
N GLN A 120 1.86 -6.12 5.38
CA GLN A 120 2.29 -7.27 4.60
C GLN A 120 2.40 -6.95 3.12
N GLU A 121 1.40 -6.27 2.56
CA GLU A 121 1.40 -5.91 1.15
C GLU A 121 2.47 -4.86 0.83
N ALA A 122 2.66 -3.87 1.70
CA ALA A 122 3.74 -2.91 1.56
C ALA A 122 5.12 -3.59 1.64
N ALA A 123 5.32 -4.54 2.56
CA ALA A 123 6.57 -5.28 2.68
C ALA A 123 6.88 -6.11 1.43
N LYS A 124 5.87 -6.78 0.82
CA LYS A 124 6.05 -7.48 -0.47
C LYS A 124 6.53 -6.53 -1.56
N ARG A 125 5.93 -5.34 -1.63
CA ARG A 125 6.25 -4.29 -2.62
C ARG A 125 7.57 -3.57 -2.33
N LEU A 126 8.14 -3.72 -1.14
CA LEU A 126 9.46 -3.19 -0.80
C LEU A 126 10.58 -4.22 -1.04
N ASN A 127 10.30 -5.50 -0.82
CA ASN A 127 11.29 -6.58 -0.79
C ASN A 127 11.43 -7.36 -2.10
N SER A 128 10.85 -6.91 -3.21
CA SER A 128 10.90 -7.60 -4.51
C SER A 128 12.24 -7.50 -5.27
N THR A 129 13.36 -7.51 -4.54
CA THR A 129 14.74 -7.55 -5.07
C THR A 129 15.55 -8.61 -4.35
#